data_AF-A0A257WT41-F1
#
_entry.id   AF-A0A257WT41-F1
#
_cell.length_a   1.000
_cell.length_b   1.000
_cell.length_c   1.000
_cell.angle_alpha   90.00
_cell.angle_beta   90.00
_cell.angle_gamma   90.00
#
_symmetry.space_group_name_H-M   'P 1'
#
loop_
_entity.id
_entity.type
_entity.pdbx_description
1 polymer ?
#
loop_
_entity_poly.entity_id
_entity_poly.type
_entity_poly.pdbx_seq_one_letter_code
_entity_poly.pdbx_strand_id
1 'polypeptide(L)' 'LDQYVGDEVGVGFVPEENLVGKAQIILLSWNRNAALFKPWTWVLDARPSRFFRVLK' A
#
# COMPACT_ATOMS: atom_id res chain seq x y z
N LEU A 1 7.27 1.18 37.37
CA LEU A 1 7.02 0.47 36.10
C LEU A 1 6.87 1.44 34.91
N ASP A 2 6.70 2.74 35.17
CA ASP A 2 6.47 3.77 34.12
C ASP A 2 7.74 4.43 33.56
N GLN A 3 8.93 3.88 33.82
CA GLN A 3 10.23 4.49 33.44
C GLN A 3 10.84 3.90 32.14
N TYR A 4 10.24 2.88 31.53
CA TYR A 4 10.80 2.17 30.38
C TYR A 4 10.11 2.43 29.03
N VAL A 5 9.23 3.42 28.93
CA VAL A 5 8.66 3.81 27.62
C VAL A 5 9.55 4.87 27.01
N GLY A 6 10.62 4.42 26.35
CA GLY A 6 11.40 5.28 25.44
C GLY A 6 10.52 5.78 24.29
N ASP A 7 11.05 6.67 23.46
CA ASP A 7 10.42 7.33 22.29
C ASP A 7 9.90 6.36 21.18
N GLU A 8 9.58 5.12 21.51
CA GLU A 8 8.79 4.18 20.72
C GLU A 8 7.29 4.36 20.96
N VAL A 9 6.81 5.61 21.07
CA VAL A 9 5.37 5.89 21.09
C VAL A 9 4.83 5.67 19.68
N GLY A 10 4.63 4.40 19.31
CA GLY A 10 3.89 4.01 18.13
C GLY A 10 2.45 4.52 18.18
N VAL A 11 1.71 4.37 17.08
CA VAL A 11 0.32 4.86 16.95
C VAL A 11 -0.72 4.06 17.79
N GLY A 12 -0.29 3.12 18.64
CA GLY A 12 -1.18 2.23 19.39
C GLY A 12 -1.87 1.16 18.53
N PHE A 13 -2.88 0.50 19.08
CA PHE A 13 -3.71 -0.48 18.35
C PHE A 13 -4.83 0.22 17.57
N VAL A 14 -5.25 -0.38 16.45
CA VAL A 14 -6.39 0.08 15.65
C VAL A 14 -7.68 -0.50 16.24
N PRO A 15 -8.68 0.33 16.62
CA PRO A 15 -10.00 -0.14 17.04
C PRO A 15 -10.70 -0.98 15.96
N GLU A 16 -11.56 -1.93 16.38
CA GLU A 16 -12.25 -2.85 15.47
C GLU A 16 -13.13 -2.10 14.46
N GLU A 17 -13.80 -1.04 14.88
CA GLU A 17 -14.66 -0.20 14.06
C GLU A 17 -13.92 0.52 12.91
N ASN A 18 -12.60 0.66 13.01
CA ASN A 18 -11.78 1.27 11.96
C ASN A 18 -11.29 0.25 10.91
N LEU A 19 -11.59 -1.04 11.09
CA LEU A 19 -11.23 -2.08 10.14
C LEU A 19 -12.22 -2.09 8.97
N VAL A 20 -11.78 -1.60 7.80
CA VAL A 20 -12.62 -1.57 6.59
C VAL A 20 -12.67 -2.93 5.90
N GLY A 21 -11.53 -3.60 5.71
CA GLY A 21 -11.46 -4.89 5.04
C GLY A 21 -10.05 -5.33 4.63
N LYS A 22 -9.90 -6.60 4.25
CA LYS A 22 -8.62 -7.17 3.80
C LYS A 22 -8.37 -6.83 2.34
N ALA A 23 -7.16 -6.34 2.01
CA ALA A 23 -6.73 -6.20 0.62
C ALA A 23 -6.58 -7.58 -0.05
N GLN A 24 -7.26 -7.78 -1.18
CA GLN A 24 -7.33 -9.11 -1.83
C GLN A 24 -6.50 -9.22 -3.11
N ILE A 25 -6.45 -8.17 -3.93
CA ILE A 25 -5.85 -8.23 -5.26
C ILE A 25 -5.18 -6.91 -5.63
N ILE A 26 -4.04 -7.00 -6.31
CA ILE A 26 -3.45 -5.86 -7.02
C ILE A 26 -4.01 -5.90 -8.44
N LEU A 27 -4.92 -4.97 -8.78
CA LEU A 27 -5.47 -4.91 -10.14
C LEU A 27 -4.40 -4.39 -11.12
N LEU A 28 -3.84 -3.23 -10.82
CA LEU A 28 -2.91 -2.52 -11.70
C LEU A 28 -1.76 -1.91 -10.87
N SER A 29 -0.64 -1.64 -11.52
CA SER A 29 0.56 -1.13 -10.85
C SER A 29 1.50 -0.40 -11.81
N TRP A 30 2.00 0.74 -11.39
CA TRP A 30 3.05 1.47 -12.12
C TRP A 30 4.24 1.79 -11.22
N ASN A 31 5.38 2.12 -11.83
CA ASN A 31 6.48 2.80 -11.15
C ASN A 31 6.11 4.26 -10.87
N ARG A 32 6.83 4.90 -9.93
CA ARG A 32 6.55 6.28 -9.46
C ARG A 32 6.47 7.33 -10.57
N ASN A 33 7.11 7.08 -11.71
CA ASN A 33 7.21 8.04 -12.82
C ASN A 33 5.98 8.05 -13.75
N ALA A 34 5.04 7.11 -13.61
CA ALA A 34 3.84 7.09 -14.42
C ALA A 34 2.96 8.30 -14.13
N ALA A 35 2.42 8.92 -15.18
CA ALA A 35 1.56 10.08 -15.07
C ALA A 35 0.30 9.91 -15.91
N LEU A 36 -0.84 10.35 -15.35
CA LEU A 36 -2.13 10.21 -16.02
C LEU A 36 -2.15 10.85 -17.40
N PHE A 37 -1.57 12.05 -17.54
CA PHE A 37 -1.58 12.80 -18.81
C PHE A 37 -0.39 12.50 -19.74
N LYS A 38 0.39 11.45 -19.47
CA LYS A 38 1.49 10.99 -20.34
C LYS A 38 1.22 9.54 -20.77
N PRO A 39 0.41 9.30 -21.81
CA PRO A 39 -0.12 7.97 -22.11
C PRO A 39 0.96 6.93 -22.42
N TRP A 40 2.13 7.34 -22.93
CA TRP A 40 3.25 6.42 -23.13
C TRP A 40 3.76 5.79 -21.83
N THR A 41 3.67 6.52 -20.70
CA THR A 41 4.08 5.99 -19.39
C THR A 41 3.16 4.87 -18.89
N TRP A 42 1.93 4.77 -19.39
CA TRP A 42 1.00 3.72 -18.99
C TRP A 42 1.48 2.34 -19.42
N VAL A 43 2.26 2.26 -20.49
CA VAL A 43 2.83 0.99 -20.98
C VAL A 43 4.28 0.86 -20.52
N LEU A 44 5.09 1.91 -20.67
CA LEU A 44 6.53 1.87 -20.37
C LEU A 44 6.83 1.70 -18.87
N ASP A 45 6.01 2.31 -18.00
CA ASP A 45 6.22 2.26 -16.55
C ASP A 45 5.30 1.27 -15.83
N ALA A 46 4.51 0.49 -16.59
CA ALA A 46 3.67 -0.56 -16.03
C ALA A 46 4.53 -1.62 -15.32
N ARG A 47 3.94 -2.28 -14.32
CA ARG A 47 4.53 -3.43 -13.63
C ARG A 47 3.66 -4.68 -13.83
N PRO A 48 3.61 -5.27 -15.04
CA PRO A 48 2.66 -6.35 -15.37
C PRO A 48 2.80 -7.58 -14.47
N SER A 49 4.02 -7.86 -13.97
CA SER A 49 4.27 -8.96 -13.02
C SER A 49 3.53 -8.82 -11.69
N ARG A 50 2.95 -7.65 -11.40
CA ARG A 50 2.11 -7.41 -10.22
C ARG A 50 0.61 -7.39 -10.52
N PHE A 51 0.21 -7.40 -11.79
CA PHE A 51 -1.19 -7.26 -12.16
C PHE A 51 -1.95 -8.54 -11.81
N PHE A 52 -3.20 -8.36 -11.41
CA PHE A 52 -4.12 -9.43 -10.99
C PHE A 52 -3.53 -10.39 -9.94
N ARG A 53 -2.54 -9.92 -9.16
CA ARG A 53 -1.90 -10.73 -8.13
C ARG A 53 -2.80 -10.77 -6.90
N VAL A 54 -3.26 -11.96 -6.56
CA VAL A 54 -3.97 -12.22 -5.30
C VAL A 54 -2.98 -12.16 -4.13
N LEU A 55 -3.36 -11.43 -3.09
CA LEU A 55 -2.60 -11.24 -1.86
C LEU A 55 -2.91 -12.38 -0.88
N LYS A 56 -1.86 -12.90 -0.24
CA LYS A 56 -2.00 -13.90 0.84
C LYS A 56 -2.25 -13.20 2.16
#